data_AF-A0A024P1D6-F1
#
_entry.id   AF-A0A024P1D6-F1
#
_cell.length_a   1.000
_cell.length_b   1.000
_cell.length_c   1.000
_cell.angle_alpha   90.00
_cell.angle_beta   90.00
_cell.angle_gamma   90.00
#
_symmetry.space_group_name_H-M   'P 1'
#
loop_
_entity.id
_entity.type
_entity.pdbx_description
1 polymer ?
#
loop_
_entity_poly.entity_id
_entity_poly.type
_entity_poly.pdbx_seq_one_letter_code
_entity_poly.pdbx_strand_id
1 'polypeptide(L)' 'MNQEMKIGMALIGSFLLLTVGLFRIFSDELKDVPLIVAYILTISGLVGAITNGWKWKQRGD' A
#
# COMPACT_ATOMS: atom_id res chain seq x y z
N MET A 1 -13.51 -8.51 14.81
CA MET A 1 -12.22 -8.73 14.12
C MET A 1 -11.08 -8.38 15.07
N ASN A 2 -10.15 -9.30 15.32
CA ASN A 2 -8.99 -9.07 16.19
C ASN A 2 -8.07 -7.98 15.61
N GLN A 3 -7.33 -7.28 16.46
CA GLN A 3 -6.42 -6.20 16.08
C GLN A 3 -5.29 -6.68 15.17
N GLU A 4 -4.83 -7.92 15.38
CA GLU A 4 -3.88 -8.63 14.50
C GLU A 4 -4.38 -8.65 13.05
N MET A 5 -5.59 -9.18 12.85
CA MET A 5 -6.19 -9.26 11.52
C MET A 5 -6.42 -7.88 10.91
N LYS A 6 -6.77 -6.87 11.72
CA LYS A 6 -6.92 -5.49 11.25
C LYS A 6 -5.61 -4.93 10.69
N ILE A 7 -4.51 -5.07 11.42
CA ILE A 7 -3.20 -4.55 10.98
C ILE A 7 -2.70 -5.35 9.77
N GLY A 8 -2.85 -6.67 9.77
CA GLY A 8 -2.49 -7.51 8.64
C GLY A 8 -3.25 -7.13 7.36
N MET A 9 -4.57 -6.98 7.43
CA MET A 9 -5.38 -6.55 6.28
C MET A 9 -5.03 -5.14 5.80
N ALA A 10 -4.77 -4.21 6.73
CA ALA A 10 -4.34 -2.85 6.38
C ALA A 10 -2.96 -2.83 5.70
N LEU A 11 -2.04 -3.69 6.15
CA LEU A 11 -0.71 -3.84 5.56
C LEU A 11 -0.80 -4.40 4.14
N ILE A 12 -1.57 -5.48 3.96
CA ILE A 12 -1.81 -6.08 2.64
C ILE A 12 -2.46 -5.05 1.70
N GLY A 13 -3.49 -4.34 2.15
CA GLY A 13 -4.15 -3.30 1.35
C GLY A 13 -3.19 -2.18 0.93
N SER A 14 -2.39 -1.68 1.86
CA SER A 14 -1.40 -0.63 1.58
C SER A 14 -0.34 -1.09 0.57
N PHE A 15 0.11 -2.35 0.69
CA PHE A 15 1.08 -2.95 -0.22
C PHE A 15 0.52 -3.15 -1.63
N LEU A 16 -0.75 -3.54 -1.75
CA LEU A 16 -1.44 -3.65 -3.05
C LEU A 16 -1.57 -2.28 -3.73
N LEU A 17 -1.96 -1.24 -2.99
CA LEU A 17 -2.02 0.14 -3.53
C LEU A 17 -0.65 0.60 -4.05
N LEU A 18 0.40 0.34 -3.27
CA LEU A 18 1.77 0.65 -3.66
C LEU A 18 2.16 -0.09 -4.94
N THR A 19 1.87 -1.39 -5.01
CA THR A 19 2.22 -2.24 -6.16
C THR A 19 1.49 -1.77 -7.43
N VAL A 20 0.19 -1.48 -7.35
CA VAL A 20 -0.59 -0.99 -8.49
C VAL A 20 -0.07 0.36 -8.98
N GLY A 21 0.22 1.28 -8.05
CA GLY A 21 0.79 2.59 -8.39
C GLY A 21 2.14 2.47 -9.08
N LEU A 22 3.07 1.68 -8.54
CA LEU A 22 4.38 1.45 -9.13
C LEU A 22 4.28 0.72 -10.48
N PHE A 23 3.42 -0.29 -10.60
CA PHE A 23 3.23 -1.02 -11.84
C PHE A 23 2.70 -0.11 -12.96
N ARG A 24 1.78 0.81 -12.64
CA ARG A 24 1.34 1.85 -13.58
C ARG A 24 2.47 2.81 -13.98
N ILE A 25 3.32 3.22 -13.03
CA ILE A 25 4.41 4.19 -13.27
C ILE A 25 5.55 3.55 -14.08
N PHE A 26 5.92 2.31 -13.81
CA PHE A 26 7.07 1.65 -14.43
C PHE A 26 6.73 0.92 -15.73
N SER A 27 5.56 0.30 -15.83
CA SER A 27 5.20 -0.52 -16.98
C SER A 27 4.32 0.20 -18.00
N ASP A 28 3.72 1.34 -17.64
CA ASP A 28 2.75 2.08 -18.48
C ASP A 28 1.54 1.25 -18.98
N GLU A 29 1.33 0.05 -18.41
CA GLU A 29 0.32 -0.91 -18.88
C GLU A 29 -1.11 -0.55 -18.45
N LEU A 30 -1.30 0.16 -17.33
CA LEU A 30 -2.62 0.62 -16.87
C LEU A 30 -3.02 1.97 -17.51
N LYS A 31 -3.16 2.01 -18.83
CA LYS A 31 -3.45 3.27 -19.57
C LYS A 31 -4.71 4.00 -19.10
N ASP A 32 -5.69 3.27 -18.58
CA ASP A 32 -6.94 3.84 -18.05
C ASP A 32 -6.78 4.51 -16.67
N VAL A 33 -5.66 4.26 -15.97
CA VAL A 33 -5.34 4.93 -14.72
C VAL A 33 -4.54 6.20 -15.02
N PRO A 34 -5.05 7.39 -14.69
CA PRO A 34 -4.30 8.63 -14.87
C PRO A 34 -3.00 8.62 -14.07
N LEU A 35 -1.94 9.24 -14.61
CA LEU A 35 -0.62 9.29 -13.95
C LEU A 35 -0.71 9.89 -12.53
N ILE A 36 -1.57 10.91 -12.36
CA ILE A 36 -1.80 11.53 -11.04
C ILE A 36 -2.41 10.55 -10.02
N VAL A 37 -3.30 9.67 -10.46
CA VAL A 37 -3.89 8.63 -9.61
C VAL A 37 -2.82 7.60 -9.25
N ALA A 38 -1.95 7.22 -10.19
CA ALA A 38 -0.84 6.33 -9.93
C ALA A 38 0.11 6.86 -8.85
N TYR A 39 0.42 8.16 -8.88
CA TYR A 39 1.21 8.81 -7.82
C TYR A 39 0.50 8.80 -6.48
N ILE A 40 -0.80 9.10 -6.44
CA ILE A 40 -1.59 9.05 -5.20
C ILE A 40 -1.58 7.62 -4.62
N LEU A 41 -1.81 6.60 -5.44
CA LEU A 41 -1.78 5.19 -5.03
C LEU A 41 -0.41 4.79 -4.50
N THR A 42 0.66 5.19 -5.19
CA THR A 42 2.04 4.91 -4.78
C THR A 42 2.39 5.55 -3.44
N ILE A 43 2.13 6.85 -3.29
CA ILE A 43 2.47 7.60 -2.07
C ILE A 43 1.63 7.11 -0.88
N SER A 44 0.31 6.97 -1.06
CA SER A 44 -0.59 6.49 -0.01
C SER A 44 -0.28 5.05 0.40
N GLY A 45 -0.01 4.18 -0.57
CA GLY A 45 0.41 2.80 -0.33
C GLY A 45 1.74 2.71 0.41
N LEU A 46 2.72 3.55 0.07
CA LEU A 46 4.02 3.61 0.75
C LEU A 46 3.87 4.05 2.21
N VAL A 47 3.15 5.14 2.46
CA VAL A 47 2.87 5.63 3.82
C VAL A 47 2.11 4.58 4.63
N GLY A 48 1.10 3.95 4.03
CA GLY A 48 0.34 2.87 4.66
C GLY A 48 1.20 1.65 4.98
N ALA A 49 2.09 1.24 4.08
CA ALA A 49 2.99 0.11 4.29
C ALA A 49 3.97 0.37 5.43
N ILE A 50 4.57 1.56 5.49
CA ILE A 50 5.51 1.95 6.56
C ILE A 50 4.78 2.03 7.91
N THR A 51 3.64 2.73 7.97
CA THR A 51 2.91 2.94 9.24
C THR A 51 2.32 1.65 9.80
N ASN A 52 1.68 0.83 8.95
CA ASN A 52 1.13 -0.45 9.38
C ASN A 52 2.24 -1.48 9.65
N GLY A 53 3.34 -1.44 8.90
CA GLY A 53 4.49 -2.32 9.12
C GLY A 53 5.17 -2.03 10.46
N TRP A 54 5.30 -0.75 10.81
CA TRP A 54 5.82 -0.35 12.11
C TRP A 54 4.90 -0.78 13.27
N LYS A 55 3.58 -0.61 13.11
CA LYS A 55 2.59 -1.10 14.09
C LYS A 55 2.61 -2.62 14.24
N TRP A 56 2.83 -3.35 13.15
CA TRP A 56 2.98 -4.80 13.19
C TRP A 56 4.22 -5.21 13.96
N LYS A 57 5.36 -4.54 13.71
CA LYS A 57 6.62 -4.79 14.43
C LYS A 57 6.50 -4.53 15.93
N GLN A 58 5.92 -3.40 16.34
CA GLN A 58 5.75 -3.03 17.76
C GLN A 58 4.85 -3.99 18.57
N ARG A 59 4.11 -4.89 17.90
CA ARG A 59 3.29 -5.91 18.57
C ARG A 59 3.98 -7.25 18.74
N GLY A 60 5.06 -7.49 17.98
CA GLY A 60 5.86 -8.71 18.08
C GLY A 60 6.95 -8.64 19.15
N ASP A 61 7.22 -7.44 19.69
CA ASP A 61 8.07 -7.17 20.86
C ASP A 61 7.22 -7.16 22.15
#